data_AF-A0A0K2ZZ45-F1
#
_entry.id   AF-A0A0K2ZZ45-F1
#
_cell.length_a   1.000
_cell.length_b   1.000
_cell.length_c   1.000
_cell.angle_alpha   90.00
_cell.angle_beta   90.00
_cell.angle_gamma   90.00
#
_symmetry.space_group_name_H-M   'P 1'
#
loop_
_entity.id
_entity.type
_entity.pdbx_description
1 polymer ?
#
loop_
_entity_poly.entity_id
_entity_poly.type
_entity_poly.pdbx_seq_one_letter_code
_entity_poly.pdbx_strand_id
1 'polypeptide(L)'
;MRDDKDPGTQEIQGLGRRGRPPADGIAAKSGADRAREFRQRRKELRSKLERKRGGWRDASDAILVEMIQRAMSVPSEKSRAKLIAIYAAELAERYPRDLIRSA
;
A
#
# COMPACT_ATOMS: atom_id res chain seq x y z
N MET A 1 19.87 57.50 -29.17
CA MET A 1 20.69 57.33 -27.95
C MET A 1 19.91 56.41 -27.02
N ARG A 2 20.31 55.14 -26.87
CA ARG A 2 19.68 54.18 -25.94
C ARG A 2 20.71 53.87 -24.85
N ASP A 3 20.22 53.90 -23.62
CA ASP A 3 20.97 53.85 -22.37
C ASP A 3 21.70 52.51 -22.17
N ASP A 4 22.97 52.58 -21.76
CA ASP A 4 23.95 51.50 -21.61
C ASP A 4 23.84 50.76 -20.24
N LYS A 5 22.63 50.62 -19.68
CA LYS A 5 22.46 49.98 -18.37
C LYS A 5 21.21 49.11 -18.29
N ASP A 6 21.30 47.92 -18.86
CA ASP A 6 20.64 46.75 -18.31
C ASP A 6 21.58 45.54 -18.52
N PRO A 7 22.32 45.09 -17.49
CA PRO A 7 23.06 43.84 -17.61
C PRO A 7 22.01 42.73 -17.67
N GLY A 8 21.76 42.26 -18.90
CA GLY A 8 20.85 41.16 -19.18
C GLY A 8 21.03 40.05 -18.16
N THR A 9 19.92 39.59 -17.61
CA THR A 9 19.81 38.44 -16.70
C THR A 9 20.72 37.32 -17.21
N GLN A 10 21.86 37.12 -16.55
CA GLN A 10 22.73 35.99 -16.86
C GLN A 10 22.04 34.75 -16.33
N GLU A 11 21.42 33.99 -17.22
CA GLU A 11 20.99 32.63 -16.92
C GLU A 11 22.23 31.81 -16.58
N ILE A 12 22.44 31.59 -15.28
CA ILE A 12 23.43 30.62 -14.80
C ILE A 12 22.93 29.26 -15.28
N GLN A 13 23.52 28.71 -16.35
CA GLN A 13 23.32 27.32 -16.74
C GLN A 13 23.85 26.44 -15.61
N GLY A 14 22.97 26.06 -14.68
CA GLY A 14 23.29 25.10 -13.66
C GLY A 14 23.72 23.81 -14.34
N LEU A 15 25.01 23.48 -14.26
CA LEU A 15 25.53 22.16 -14.60
C LEU A 15 24.80 21.15 -13.71
N GLY A 16 23.70 20.59 -14.25
CA GLY A 16 22.90 19.59 -13.58
C GLY A 16 23.82 18.47 -13.13
N ARG A 17 23.92 18.27 -11.81
CA ARG A 17 24.66 17.14 -11.25
C ARG A 17 24.06 15.89 -11.87
N ARG A 18 24.85 15.12 -12.63
CA ARG A 18 24.45 13.83 -13.19
C ARG A 18 24.00 12.94 -12.02
N GLY A 19 22.69 12.86 -11.82
CA GLY A 19 22.09 11.99 -10.82
C GLY A 19 22.46 10.55 -11.13
N ARG A 20 22.66 9.75 -10.07
CA ARG A 20 22.92 8.31 -10.17
C ARG A 20 21.83 7.69 -11.07
N PRO A 21 22.20 6.91 -12.11
CA PRO A 21 21.20 6.29 -12.96
C PRO A 21 20.29 5.39 -12.11
N PRO A 22 19.00 5.26 -12.47
CA PRO A 22 18.07 4.38 -11.76
C PRO A 22 18.64 2.97 -11.65
N ALA A 23 18.48 2.33 -10.49
CA ALA A 23 19.12 1.05 -10.15
C ALA A 23 18.82 -0.09 -11.16
N ASP A 24 17.72 0.02 -11.90
CA ASP A 24 17.26 -1.00 -12.84
C ASP A 24 17.57 -0.68 -14.31
N GLY A 25 18.33 0.40 -14.61
CA GLY A 25 18.62 0.83 -15.99
C GLY A 25 17.40 1.33 -16.78
N ILE A 26 16.21 1.23 -16.21
CA ILE A 26 14.93 1.72 -16.74
C ILE A 26 14.68 3.10 -16.11
N ALA A 27 14.19 4.05 -16.91
CA ALA A 27 13.81 5.39 -16.45
C ALA A 27 13.06 5.32 -15.10
N ALA A 28 13.36 6.25 -14.18
CA ALA A 28 12.74 6.28 -12.86
C ALA A 28 11.22 6.14 -12.99
N LYS A 29 10.65 5.06 -12.44
CA LYS A 29 9.22 4.76 -12.56
C LYS A 29 8.40 5.98 -12.10
N SER A 30 7.49 6.43 -12.95
CA SER A 30 6.59 7.53 -12.62
C SER A 30 5.79 7.18 -11.36
N GLY A 31 5.37 8.20 -10.60
CA GLY A 31 4.48 7.99 -9.45
C GLY A 31 3.20 7.24 -9.84
N ALA A 32 2.70 7.48 -11.05
CA ALA A 32 1.54 6.78 -11.62
C ALA A 32 1.80 5.29 -11.85
N ASP A 33 3.00 4.93 -12.35
CA ASP A 33 3.39 3.54 -12.59
C ASP A 33 3.56 2.78 -11.28
N ARG A 34 4.18 3.42 -10.29
CA ARG A 34 4.29 2.86 -8.92
C ARG A 34 2.90 2.62 -8.31
N ALA A 35 1.97 3.57 -8.46
CA ALA A 35 0.61 3.41 -7.97
C ALA A 35 -0.17 2.29 -8.71
N ARG A 36 0.05 2.15 -10.03
CA ARG A 36 -0.54 1.09 -10.85
C ARG A 36 -0.02 -0.29 -10.42
N GLU A 37 1.29 -0.44 -10.27
CA GLU A 37 1.91 -1.68 -9.79
C GLU A 37 1.43 -2.03 -8.38
N PHE A 38 1.34 -1.04 -7.49
CA PHE A 38 0.80 -1.25 -6.13
C PHE A 38 -0.64 -1.76 -6.18
N ARG A 39 -1.51 -1.14 -6.97
CA ARG A 39 -2.91 -1.59 -7.13
C ARG A 39 -3.00 -2.98 -7.75
N GLN A 40 -2.15 -3.30 -8.73
CA GLN A 40 -2.09 -4.62 -9.36
C GLN A 40 -1.64 -5.69 -8.36
N ARG A 41 -0.53 -5.46 -7.62
CA ARG A 41 -0.06 -6.37 -6.56
C ARG A 41 -1.13 -6.59 -5.48
N ARG A 42 -1.85 -5.54 -5.10
CA ARG A 42 -2.96 -5.65 -4.14
C ARG A 42 -4.14 -6.45 -4.67
N LYS A 43 -4.47 -6.31 -5.96
CA LYS A 43 -5.54 -7.10 -6.62
C LYS A 43 -5.16 -8.57 -6.73
N GLU A 44 -3.91 -8.87 -7.05
CA GLU A 44 -3.38 -10.23 -7.12
C GLU A 44 -3.35 -10.90 -5.74
N LEU A 45 -2.92 -10.17 -4.72
CA LEU A 45 -2.95 -10.65 -3.33
C LEU A 45 -4.38 -10.97 -2.90
N ARG A 46 -5.34 -10.09 -3.20
CA ARG A 46 -6.77 -10.31 -2.94
C ARG A 46 -7.31 -11.54 -3.68
N SER A 47 -6.98 -11.70 -4.96
CA SER A 47 -7.43 -12.84 -5.77
C SER A 47 -6.83 -14.17 -5.33
N LYS A 48 -5.58 -14.18 -4.84
CA LYS A 48 -4.94 -15.36 -4.24
C LYS A 48 -5.60 -15.75 -2.92
N LEU A 49 -5.97 -14.76 -2.10
CA LEU A 49 -6.67 -14.95 -0.83
C LEU A 49 -8.10 -15.47 -1.03
N GLU A 50 -8.84 -14.95 -2.03
CA GLU A 50 -10.22 -15.36 -2.33
C GLU A 50 -10.32 -16.78 -2.95
N ARG A 51 -9.31 -17.20 -3.74
CA ARG A 51 -9.31 -18.54 -4.38
C ARG A 51 -9.06 -19.70 -3.42
N LYS A 52 -8.48 -19.46 -2.25
CA LYS A 52 -8.41 -20.45 -1.19
C LYS A 52 -9.50 -20.13 -0.18
N ARG A 53 -10.52 -20.99 -0.05
CA ARG A 53 -11.43 -21.02 1.12
C ARG A 53 -10.72 -21.24 2.48
N GLY A 54 -9.38 -21.23 2.52
CA GLY A 54 -8.53 -21.17 3.70
C GLY A 54 -7.46 -20.07 3.65
N GLY A 55 -7.48 -19.17 2.66
CA GLY A 55 -6.43 -18.16 2.45
C GLY A 55 -6.35 -17.12 3.56
N TRP A 56 -7.43 -16.88 4.31
CA TRP A 56 -7.39 -15.98 5.47
C TRP A 56 -6.62 -16.55 6.66
N ARG A 57 -6.51 -17.89 6.80
CA ARG A 57 -5.69 -18.49 7.87
C ARG A 57 -4.20 -18.21 7.70
N ASP A 58 -3.76 -18.07 6.46
CA ASP A 58 -2.37 -17.71 6.13
C ASP A 58 -2.19 -16.19 5.95
N ALA A 59 -3.25 -15.38 6.12
CA ALA A 59 -3.16 -13.94 5.93
C ALA A 59 -2.35 -13.29 7.06
N SER A 60 -1.66 -12.19 6.76
CA SER A 60 -1.04 -11.39 7.84
C SER A 60 -2.11 -10.67 8.66
N ASP A 61 -1.77 -10.31 9.90
CA ASP A 61 -2.72 -9.65 10.81
C ASP A 61 -3.26 -8.34 10.24
N ALA A 62 -2.42 -7.57 9.55
CA ALA A 62 -2.82 -6.35 8.85
C ALA A 62 -3.92 -6.61 7.81
N ILE A 63 -3.84 -7.75 7.10
CA ILE A 63 -4.84 -8.13 6.11
C ILE A 63 -6.14 -8.59 6.79
N LEU A 64 -6.06 -9.32 7.91
CA LEU A 64 -7.23 -9.72 8.69
C LEU A 64 -8.00 -8.50 9.22
N VAL A 65 -7.29 -7.50 9.74
CA VAL A 65 -7.91 -6.24 10.20
C VAL A 65 -8.59 -5.50 9.03
N GLU A 66 -7.94 -5.41 7.88
CA GLU A 66 -8.55 -4.78 6.70
C GLU A 66 -9.77 -5.56 6.20
N MET A 67 -9.76 -6.89 6.29
CA MET A 67 -10.91 -7.74 5.96
C MET A 67 -12.08 -7.51 6.92
N ILE A 68 -11.81 -7.33 8.23
CA ILE A 68 -12.84 -6.95 9.21
C ILE A 68 -13.45 -5.59 8.86
N GLN A 69 -12.63 -4.58 8.56
CA GLN A 69 -13.11 -3.25 8.15
C GLN A 69 -14.00 -3.32 6.91
N ARG A 70 -13.60 -4.08 5.90
CA ARG A 70 -14.40 -4.29 4.68
C ARG A 70 -15.69 -5.05 4.94
N ALA A 71 -15.69 -6.00 5.87
CA ALA A 71 -16.89 -6.73 6.26
C ALA A 71 -17.93 -5.79 6.89
N MET A 72 -17.52 -4.69 7.54
CA MET A 72 -18.45 -3.69 8.09
C MET A 72 -19.28 -3.00 6.99
N SER A 73 -18.73 -2.85 5.78
CA SER A 73 -19.43 -2.27 4.64
C SER A 73 -20.44 -3.22 4.00
N VAL A 74 -20.57 -4.46 4.47
CA VAL A 74 -21.56 -5.42 3.96
C VAL A 74 -22.96 -5.03 4.44
N PRO A 75 -23.96 -4.85 3.53
CA PRO A 75 -25.30 -4.40 3.91
C PRO A 75 -26.05 -5.39 4.80
N SER A 76 -25.91 -6.69 4.50
CA SER A 76 -26.55 -7.76 5.26
C SER A 76 -25.87 -7.92 6.62
N GLU A 77 -26.63 -7.66 7.69
CA GLU A 77 -26.15 -7.80 9.07
C GLU A 77 -25.67 -9.22 9.38
N LYS A 78 -26.44 -10.24 8.99
CA LYS A 78 -26.07 -11.65 9.18
C LYS A 78 -24.74 -11.99 8.49
N SER A 79 -24.54 -11.49 7.27
CA SER A 79 -23.32 -11.74 6.50
C SER A 79 -22.13 -10.97 7.08
N ARG A 80 -22.34 -9.72 7.49
CA ARG A 80 -21.36 -8.88 8.17
C ARG A 80 -20.88 -9.53 9.45
N ALA A 81 -21.79 -9.92 10.34
CA ALA A 81 -21.47 -10.58 11.61
C ALA A 81 -20.67 -11.86 11.39
N LYS A 82 -21.09 -12.70 10.42
CA LYS A 82 -20.38 -13.94 10.09
C LYS A 82 -18.95 -13.69 9.61
N LEU A 83 -18.74 -12.74 8.71
CA LEU A 83 -17.41 -12.43 8.18
C LEU A 83 -16.49 -11.86 9.27
N ILE A 84 -17.00 -10.92 10.07
CA ILE A 84 -16.24 -10.37 11.20
C ILE A 84 -15.85 -11.47 12.18
N ALA A 85 -16.78 -12.36 12.54
CA ALA A 85 -16.50 -13.46 13.46
C ALA A 85 -15.40 -14.40 12.93
N ILE A 86 -15.42 -14.75 11.64
CA ILE A 86 -14.40 -15.61 11.03
C ILE A 86 -13.01 -14.98 11.14
N TYR A 87 -12.86 -13.70 10.78
CA TYR A 87 -11.55 -13.04 10.78
C TYR A 87 -11.08 -12.69 12.21
N ALA A 88 -11.99 -12.34 13.10
CA ALA A 88 -11.67 -12.07 14.50
C ALA A 88 -11.27 -13.35 15.26
N ALA A 89 -11.89 -14.50 14.95
CA ALA A 89 -11.52 -15.78 15.55
C ALA A 89 -10.07 -16.17 15.21
N GLU A 90 -9.65 -15.94 13.96
CA GLU A 90 -8.26 -16.18 13.54
C GLU A 90 -7.26 -15.30 14.32
N LEU A 91 -7.57 -14.01 14.53
CA LEU A 91 -6.73 -13.14 15.35
C LEU A 91 -6.68 -13.59 16.82
N ALA A 92 -7.81 -14.05 17.36
CA ALA A 92 -7.89 -14.53 18.74
C ALA A 92 -7.12 -15.85 18.95
N GLU A 93 -7.04 -16.70 17.93
CA GLU A 93 -6.24 -17.93 17.95
C GLU A 93 -4.73 -17.62 17.98
N ARG A 94 -4.29 -16.61 17.23
CA ARG A 94 -2.88 -16.17 17.19
C ARG A 94 -2.42 -15.47 18.46
N TYR A 95 -3.33 -14.70 19.07
CA TYR A 95 -3.06 -13.90 20.26
C TYR A 95 -4.03 -14.29 21.37
N PRO A 96 -3.84 -15.47 22.00
CA PRO A 96 -4.68 -15.88 23.11
C PRO A 96 -4.52 -14.86 24.25
N ARG A 97 -5.64 -14.47 24.87
CA ARG A 97 -5.68 -13.44 25.93
C ARG A 97 -4.74 -13.73 27.11
N ASP A 98 -4.41 -15.00 27.31
CA ASP A 98 -3.56 -15.44 28.41
C ASP A 98 -2.09 -15.04 28.19
N LEU A 99 -1.65 -14.88 26.94
CA LEU A 99 -0.29 -14.46 26.60
C LEU A 99 -0.02 -12.98 26.93
N ILE A 100 -1.08 -12.15 26.98
CA ILE A 100 -0.99 -10.70 27.23
C ILE A 100 -0.91 -10.38 28.74
N ARG A 101 -1.31 -11.31 29.61
CA ARG A 101 -1.33 -11.10 31.08
C ARG A 101 -0.02 -11.52 31.78
N SER A 102 0.91 -12.12 31.06
CA SER A 102 2.17 -12.65 31.61
C SER A 102 3.39 -11.75 31.37
N ALA A 103 3.21 -10.58 30.75
CA ALA A 103 4.24 -9.58 30.49
C ALA A 103 3.94 -8.30 31.29
#